data_AF-A0AAW0C6X5-F1
#
_entry.id   AF-A0AAW0C6X5-F1
#
_cell.length_a   1.000
_cell.length_b   1.000
_cell.length_c   1.000
_cell.angle_alpha   90.00
_cell.angle_beta   90.00
_cell.angle_gamma   90.00
#
_symmetry.space_group_name_H-M   'P 1'
#
loop_
_entity.id
_entity.type
_entity.pdbx_description
1 polymer ?
#
loop_
_entity_poly.entity_id
_entity_poly.type
_entity_poly.pdbx_seq_one_letter_code
_entity_poly.pdbx_strand_id
1 'polypeptide(L)' 'GALPVYITSLSCRKCHRRYYNNYYIDHTASLRVYYAGVPEVLQVATHFFIESALLKVFANGMVFGW' A
#
# COMPACT_ATOMS: atom_id res chain seq x y z
N GLY A 1 3.50 4.78 -17.57
CA GLY A 1 2.67 5.95 -17.19
C GLY A 1 1.67 5.52 -16.13
N ALA A 2 0.89 6.45 -15.56
CA ALA A 2 -0.18 6.09 -14.64
C ALA A 2 -1.28 5.31 -15.37
N LEU A 3 -1.72 4.20 -14.79
CA LEU A 3 -2.79 3.35 -15.34
C LEU A 3 -4.02 3.45 -14.43
N PRO A 4 -5.24 3.50 -15.01
CA PRO A 4 -6.46 3.42 -14.21
C PRO A 4 -6.56 2.04 -13.56
N VAL A 5 -6.90 2.00 -12.28
CA VAL A 5 -7.07 0.78 -11.50
C VAL A 5 -8.28 0.90 -10.60
N TYR A 6 -8.99 -0.22 -10.42
CA TYR A 6 -10.10 -0.34 -9.48
C TYR A 6 -9.58 -0.93 -8.17
N ILE A 7 -10.02 -0.35 -7.06
CA ILE A 7 -9.53 -0.71 -5.72
C ILE A 7 -10.73 -1.05 -4.85
N THR A 8 -10.65 -2.19 -4.17
CA THR A 8 -11.65 -2.62 -3.20
C THR A 8 -10.99 -2.84 -1.84
N SER A 9 -11.69 -2.48 -0.77
CA SER A 9 -11.29 -2.77 0.60
C SER A 9 -12.33 -3.67 1.25
N LEU A 10 -11.92 -4.64 2.05
CA LEU A 10 -12.83 -5.54 2.75
C LEU A 10 -13.05 -5.04 4.18
N SER A 11 -14.31 -4.91 4.61
CA SER A 11 -14.66 -4.52 5.98
C SER A 11 -15.30 -5.68 6.72
N CYS A 12 -14.72 -6.07 7.85
CA CYS A 12 -15.28 -7.07 8.74
C CYS A 12 -16.02 -6.38 9.89
N ARG A 13 -17.35 -6.55 9.94
CA ARG A 13 -18.20 -5.96 10.99
C ARG A 13 -17.99 -6.60 12.36
N LYS A 14 -17.65 -7.88 12.42
CA LYS A 14 -17.42 -8.60 13.69
C LYS A 14 -16.09 -8.25 14.34
N CYS A 15 -15.04 -8.11 13.53
CA CYS A 15 -13.69 -7.80 14.01
C CYS A 15 -13.42 -6.29 14.06
N HIS A 16 -14.36 -5.46 13.59
CA HIS A 16 -14.18 -4.01 13.44
C HIS A 16 -12.87 -3.64 12.71
N ARG A 17 -12.54 -4.40 11.66
CA ARG A 17 -11.31 -4.23 10.89
C ARG A 17 -11.61 -3.98 9.43
N ARG A 18 -10.87 -3.05 8.84
CA ARG A 18 -10.90 -2.79 7.40
C ARG A 18 -9.57 -3.14 6.77
N TYR A 19 -9.59 -4.07 5.82
CA TYR A 19 -8.45 -4.59 5.12
C TYR A 19 -8.26 -3.82 3.81
N TYR A 20 -7.08 -3.25 3.67
CA TYR A 20 -6.54 -2.67 2.44
C TYR A 20 -5.47 -3.61 1.89
N ASN A 21 -4.88 -3.24 0.75
CA ASN A 21 -3.93 -4.11 0.05
C ASN A 21 -2.65 -4.36 0.87
N ASN A 22 -2.19 -3.33 1.60
CA ASN A 22 -0.88 -3.35 2.26
C ASN A 22 -0.95 -3.35 3.78
N TYR A 23 -2.13 -3.01 4.31
CA TYR A 23 -2.36 -2.88 5.72
C TYR A 23 -3.83 -3.14 6.03
N TYR A 24 -4.13 -3.34 7.30
CA TYR A 24 -5.48 -3.22 7.82
C TYR A 24 -5.55 -2.13 8.89
N ILE A 25 -6.72 -1.56 9.05
CA ILE A 25 -7.04 -0.64 10.14
C ILE A 25 -7.88 -1.41 11.15
N ASP A 26 -7.42 -1.45 12.39
CA ASP A 26 -8.24 -1.86 13.52
C ASP A 26 -8.99 -0.65 14.05
N HIS A 27 -10.31 -0.61 13.85
CA HIS A 27 -11.12 0.54 14.28
C HIS A 27 -11.29 0.61 15.79
N THR A 28 -11.04 -0.48 16.53
CA THR A 28 -11.13 -0.46 18.00
C THR A 28 -9.93 0.25 18.62
N ALA A 29 -8.74 0.04 18.06
CA ALA A 29 -7.49 0.64 18.54
C ALA A 29 -7.06 1.86 17.71
N SER A 30 -7.79 2.21 16.64
CA SER A 30 -7.39 3.19 15.63
C SER A 30 -5.95 2.96 15.10
N LEU A 31 -5.55 1.69 15.04
CA LEU A 31 -4.19 1.27 14.71
C LEU A 31 -4.13 0.82 13.25
N ARG A 32 -3.15 1.34 12.51
CA ARG A 32 -2.79 0.82 11.18
C ARG A 32 -1.70 -0.23 11.33
N VAL A 33 -1.96 -1.44 10.84
CA VAL A 33 -1.00 -2.56 10.90
C VAL A 33 -0.67 -3.01 9.48
N TYR A 34 0.61 -2.97 9.14
CA TYR A 34 1.11 -3.46 7.85
C TYR A 34 1.29 -4.97 7.88
N TYR A 35 1.03 -5.62 6.75
CA TYR A 35 1.34 -7.04 6.61
C TYR A 35 2.86 -7.26 6.59
N ALA A 36 3.28 -8.46 6.97
CA ALA A 36 4.69 -8.83 6.94
C ALA A 36 5.21 -8.92 5.50
N GLY A 37 6.49 -8.56 5.31
CA GLY A 37 7.16 -8.58 4.02
C GLY A 37 7.07 -7.26 3.26
N VAL A 38 7.73 -7.21 2.10
CA VAL A 38 7.71 -6.05 1.20
C VAL A 38 6.76 -6.37 0.04
N PRO A 39 5.66 -5.61 -0.13
CA PRO A 39 4.70 -5.89 -1.20
C PRO A 39 5.26 -5.50 -2.57
N GLU A 40 4.88 -6.23 -3.61
CA GLU A 40 5.25 -5.89 -4.99
C GLU A 40 4.60 -4.59 -5.47
N VAL A 41 3.42 -4.26 -4.96
CA VAL A 41 2.69 -3.02 -5.22
C VAL A 41 2.43 -2.29 -3.92
N LEU A 42 2.93 -1.06 -3.83
CA LEU A 42 2.77 -0.21 -2.66
C LEU A 42 1.54 0.70 -2.81
N GLN A 43 0.55 0.55 -1.92
CA GLN A 43 -0.53 1.53 -1.78
C GLN A 43 -0.02 2.74 -0.99
N VAL A 44 0.34 3.81 -1.71
CA VAL A 44 0.90 5.03 -1.11
C VAL A 44 -0.18 6.03 -0.66
N ALA A 45 -1.37 5.96 -1.25
CA ALA A 45 -2.54 6.74 -0.83
C ALA A 45 -3.83 6.00 -1.16
N THR A 46 -4.99 6.59 -0.84
CA THR A 46 -6.30 5.94 -1.02
C THR A 46 -6.52 5.41 -2.44
N HIS A 47 -6.10 6.16 -3.45
CA HIS A 47 -6.28 5.82 -4.87
C HIS A 47 -4.96 5.76 -5.66
N PHE A 48 -3.82 5.68 -4.98
CA PHE A 48 -2.51 5.66 -5.64
C PHE A 48 -1.71 4.42 -5.23
N PHE A 49 -1.23 3.72 -6.26
CA PHE A 49 -0.47 2.49 -6.15
C PHE A 49 0.79 2.62 -7.00
N ILE A 50 1.90 2.13 -6.49
CA ILE A 50 3.20 2.19 -7.16
C ILE A 50 3.84 0.82 -7.10
N GLU A 51 4.27 0.31 -8.25
CA GLU A 51 5.04 -0.93 -8.30
C GLU A 51 6.43 -0.76 -7.69
N SER A 52 6.87 -1.78 -6.96
CA SER A 52 8.22 -1.85 -6.38
C SER A 52 9.32 -1.74 -7.42
N ALA A 53 9.09 -2.23 -8.65
CA ALA A 53 10.02 -2.08 -9.77
C ALA A 53 10.25 -0.60 -10.13
N LEU A 54 9.18 0.20 -10.18
CA LEU A 54 9.28 1.64 -10.42
C LEU A 54 9.99 2.36 -9.28
N LEU A 55 9.71 1.99 -8.03
CA LEU A 55 10.42 2.53 -6.87
C LEU A 55 11.93 2.23 -6.90
N LYS A 56 12.33 1.04 -7.36
CA LYS A 56 13.75 0.68 -7.54
C LYS A 56 14.45 1.58 -8.57
N VAL A 57 13.77 1.95 -9.65
CA VAL A 57 14.33 2.88 -10.64
C VAL A 57 14.58 4.25 -10.01
N PHE A 58 13.62 4.79 -9.25
CA PHE A 58 13.81 6.06 -8.55
C PHE A 58 14.92 5.99 -7.49
N ALA A 59 14.96 4.90 -6.70
CA ALA A 59 16.00 4.69 -5.70
C ALA A 59 17.39 4.64 -6.34
N ASN A 60 17.56 3.88 -7.42
CA ASN A 60 18.82 3.81 -8.16
C ASN A 60 19.19 5.18 -8.77
N GLY A 61 18.22 5.91 -9.31
CA GLY A 61 18.44 7.27 -9.81
C GLY A 61 18.95 8.23 -8.74
N MET A 62 18.41 8.16 -7.52
CA MET A 62 18.89 8.97 -6.39
C MET A 62 20.30 8.57 -5.92
N VAL A 63 20.69 7.30 -6.07
CA VAL A 63 22.01 6.80 -5.65
C VAL A 63 23.09 7.12 -6.68
N PHE A 64 22.80 6.96 -7.97
CA PHE A 64 23.79 7.08 -9.05
C PHE A 64 23.77 8.41 -9.80
N GLY A 65 22.75 9.25 -9.59
CA GLY A 65 22.54 10.51 -10.31
C GLY A 65 23.02 11.79 -9.60
N TRP A 66 23.97 11.65 -8.66
CA TRP A 66 24.63 12.77 -7.97
C TRP A 66 25.70 13.43 -8.85
#